data_AF-A0A6C0CV07-F1
#
_entry.id   AF-A0A6C0CV07-F1
#
_cell.length_a   1.000
_cell.length_b   1.000
_cell.length_c   1.000
_cell.angle_alpha   90.00
_cell.angle_beta   90.00
_cell.angle_gamma   90.00
#
_symmetry.space_group_name_H-M   'P 1'
#
loop_
_entity.id
_entity.type
_entity.pdbx_description
1 polymer ?
#
loop_
_entity_poly.entity_id
_entity_poly.type
_entity_poly.pdbx_seq_one_letter_code
_entity_poly.pdbx_strand_id
1 'polypeptide(L)'
;MAYSLKPTLTKFCINCKHYIPPESSYSSAAYGKCMLFNITTIKLDDTYLVTGIDNSEVTVEYNYCSTARSMSGMCGIDGKRYEQK
;
A
#
# COMPACT_ATOMS: atom_id res chain seq x y z
N MET A 1 24.08 -31.65 6.77
CA MET A 1 23.12 -30.85 5.96
C MET A 1 23.65 -29.42 5.93
N ALA A 2 24.18 -28.97 4.80
CA ALA A 2 24.76 -27.62 4.69
C ALA A 2 23.66 -26.64 4.27
N TYR A 3 23.29 -25.72 5.16
CA TYR A 3 22.34 -24.65 4.84
C TYR A 3 23.11 -23.57 4.06
N SER A 4 22.84 -23.46 2.77
CA SER A 4 23.33 -22.35 1.95
C SER A 4 22.53 -21.09 2.29
N LEU A 5 23.07 -20.24 3.16
CA LEU A 5 22.56 -18.89 3.38
C LEU A 5 22.92 -18.06 2.14
N LYS A 6 22.13 -18.16 1.07
CA LYS A 6 22.18 -17.16 0.00
C LYS A 6 21.84 -15.82 0.66
N PRO A 7 22.72 -14.79 0.59
CA PRO A 7 22.36 -13.47 1.06
C PRO A 7 21.24 -12.97 0.15
N THR A 8 20.00 -13.10 0.61
CA THR A 8 18.88 -12.41 0.00
C THR A 8 19.04 -10.95 0.37
N LEU A 9 19.52 -10.15 -0.60
CA LEU A 9 19.57 -8.70 -0.44
C LEU A 9 18.19 -8.25 0.04
N THR A 10 18.10 -7.79 1.28
CA THR A 10 16.79 -7.58 1.91
C THR A 10 16.10 -6.41 1.23
N LYS A 11 14.98 -6.69 0.56
CA LYS A 11 14.20 -5.70 -0.18
C LYS A 11 13.33 -4.87 0.76
N PHE A 12 13.92 -3.84 1.34
CA PHE A 12 13.19 -2.92 2.23
C PHE A 12 12.27 -2.00 1.44
N CYS A 13 11.04 -1.82 1.91
CA CYS A 13 10.07 -0.93 1.27
C CYS A 13 10.59 0.50 1.15
N ILE A 14 11.29 1.04 2.16
CA ILE A 14 11.88 2.40 2.11
C ILE A 14 12.81 2.63 0.90
N ASN A 15 13.41 1.55 0.38
CA ASN A 15 14.31 1.55 -0.77
C ASN A 15 13.59 1.23 -2.09
N CYS A 16 12.26 1.10 -2.09
CA CYS A 16 11.46 0.77 -3.26
C CYS A 16 10.94 2.05 -3.93
N LYS A 17 10.98 2.16 -5.26
CA LYS A 17 10.44 3.30 -6.03
C LYS A 17 8.98 3.63 -5.68
N HIS A 18 8.19 2.62 -5.32
CA HIS A 18 6.76 2.76 -5.02
C HIS A 18 6.47 3.13 -3.56
N TYR A 19 7.49 3.40 -2.74
CA TYR A 19 7.30 3.73 -1.33
C TYR A 19 6.86 5.17 -1.14
N ILE A 20 5.72 5.33 -0.47
CA ILE A 20 5.18 6.62 -0.04
C ILE A 20 5.52 6.77 1.45
N PRO A 21 6.33 7.77 1.84
CA PRO A 21 6.62 8.04 3.24
C PRO A 21 5.34 8.49 3.98
N PRO A 22 5.23 8.21 5.29
CA PRO A 22 4.10 8.70 6.09
C PRO A 22 4.08 10.23 6.15
N GLU A 23 2.88 10.82 6.18
CA GLU A 23 2.68 12.28 6.12
C GLU A 23 3.12 13.03 7.39
N SER A 24 3.28 12.34 8.52
CA SER A 24 3.86 12.94 9.72
C SER A 24 4.68 11.93 10.54
N SER A 25 5.78 12.42 11.12
CA SER A 25 6.66 11.63 12.00
C SER A 25 6.08 11.39 13.40
N TYR A 26 4.92 11.98 13.72
CA TYR A 26 4.44 12.17 15.10
C TYR A 26 3.00 11.71 15.40
N SER A 27 2.22 11.21 14.44
CA SER A 27 0.85 10.76 14.74
C SER A 27 0.42 9.59 13.88
N SER A 28 0.12 8.46 14.54
CA SER A 28 -0.66 7.25 14.12
C SER A 28 -0.35 6.55 12.78
N ALA A 29 0.18 7.23 11.76
CA ALA A 29 0.65 6.65 10.50
C ALA A 29 2.15 6.33 10.61
N ALA A 30 2.54 5.44 11.52
CA ALA A 30 3.93 5.04 11.69
C ALA A 30 4.50 4.24 10.50
N TYR A 31 3.69 3.99 9.46
CA TYR A 31 3.98 3.06 8.39
C TYR A 31 3.80 3.71 7.02
N GLY A 32 4.82 3.55 6.16
CA GLY A 32 4.73 4.01 4.78
C GLY A 32 3.78 3.15 3.95
N LYS A 33 3.25 3.76 2.89
CA LYS A 33 2.30 3.16 1.95
C LYS A 33 2.99 2.73 0.65
N CYS A 34 2.31 1.95 -0.18
CA CYS A 34 2.80 1.48 -1.46
C CYS A 34 1.93 1.99 -2.62
N MET A 35 2.52 2.80 -3.50
CA MET A 35 1.84 3.44 -4.64
C MET A 35 1.23 2.44 -5.63
N LEU A 36 1.78 1.22 -5.73
CA LEU A 36 1.25 0.17 -6.61
C LEU A 36 -0.11 -0.37 -6.19
N PHE A 37 -0.51 -0.16 -4.94
CA PHE A 37 -1.67 -0.82 -4.36
C PHE A 37 -2.62 0.21 -3.79
N ASN A 38 -3.33 0.90 -4.66
CA ASN A 38 -4.35 1.86 -4.27
C ASN A 38 -5.62 1.17 -3.74
N ILE A 39 -6.37 1.91 -2.94
CA ILE A 39 -7.69 1.57 -2.42
C ILE A 39 -8.60 2.71 -2.88
N THR A 40 -9.50 2.42 -3.82
CA THR A 40 -10.51 3.39 -4.24
C THR A 40 -11.73 3.23 -3.36
N THR A 41 -12.10 4.29 -2.65
CA THR A 41 -13.33 4.34 -1.85
C THR A 41 -14.29 5.32 -2.49
N ILE A 42 -15.49 4.84 -2.80
CA ILE A 42 -16.59 5.66 -3.33
C ILE A 42 -17.52 5.94 -2.15
N LYS A 43 -17.59 7.20 -1.74
CA LYS A 43 -18.54 7.64 -0.72
C LYS A 43 -19.80 8.13 -1.44
N LEU A 44 -20.86 7.36 -1.34
CA LEU A 44 -22.18 7.81 -1.78
C LEU A 44 -22.68 8.87 -0.80
N ASP A 45 -23.19 9.98 -1.34
CA ASP A 45 -23.95 10.94 -0.55
C ASP A 45 -25.27 10.28 -0.13
N ASP A 46 -25.63 10.37 1.15
CA ASP A 46 -26.89 9.85 1.68
C ASP A 46 -28.11 10.45 0.94
N THR A 47 -27.94 11.64 0.34
CA THR A 47 -28.99 12.28 -0.47
C THR A 47 -29.20 11.62 -1.84
N TYR A 48 -28.26 10.79 -2.32
CA TYR A 48 -28.39 10.07 -3.59
C TYR A 48 -29.61 9.15 -3.58
N LEU A 49 -29.86 8.43 -2.47
CA LEU A 49 -31.00 7.52 -2.35
C LEU A 49 -32.36 8.24 -2.36
N VAL A 50 -32.36 9.55 -2.10
CA VAL A 50 -33.58 10.38 -2.04
C VAL A 50 -33.77 11.17 -3.33
N THR A 51 -32.69 11.69 -3.92
CA THR A 51 -32.74 12.65 -5.04
C THR A 51 -32.36 12.04 -6.39
N GLY A 52 -31.67 10.91 -6.42
CA GLY A 52 -31.10 10.31 -7.63
C GLY A 52 -29.94 11.09 -8.24
N ILE A 53 -29.50 12.18 -7.63
CA ILE A 53 -28.37 12.99 -8.09
C ILE A 53 -27.08 12.36 -7.56
N ASP A 54 -26.21 11.94 -8.48
CA ASP A 54 -24.91 11.37 -8.14
C ASP A 54 -23.92 12.48 -7.77
N ASN A 55 -23.73 12.65 -6.46
CA ASN A 55 -22.71 13.51 -5.86
C ASN A 55 -21.61 12.67 -5.19
N SER A 56 -21.35 11.46 -5.69
CA SER A 56 -20.38 10.57 -5.04
C SER A 56 -18.96 11.15 -5.03
N GLU A 57 -18.31 11.05 -3.88
CA GLU A 57 -16.91 11.45 -3.72
C GLU A 57 -16.02 10.22 -3.89
N VAL A 58 -15.11 10.28 -4.86
CA VAL A 58 -14.10 9.23 -5.07
C VAL A 58 -12.82 9.63 -4.37
N THR A 59 -12.42 8.84 -3.38
CA THR A 59 -11.14 8.99 -2.68
C THR A 59 -10.21 7.85 -3.06
N VAL A 60 -8.94 8.16 -3.31
CA VAL A 60 -7.90 7.19 -3.62
C VAL A 60 -6.90 7.19 -2.47
N GLU A 61 -6.83 6.08 -1.75
CA GLU A 61 -5.81 5.82 -0.75
C GLU A 61 -4.82 4.75 -1.23
N TYR A 62 -3.78 4.46 -0.44
CA TYR A 62 -2.79 3.43 -0.74
C TYR A 62 -2.65 2.46 0.44
N ASN A 63 -2.49 1.18 0.14
CA ASN A 63 -2.21 0.16 1.14
C ASN A 63 -0.87 0.39 1.82
N TYR A 64 -0.79 0.02 3.09
CA TYR A 64 0.49 -0.03 3.81
C TYR A 64 1.44 -1.06 3.19
N CYS A 65 2.73 -0.76 3.26
CA CYS A 65 3.78 -1.69 2.82
C CYS A 65 3.72 -3.02 3.58
N SER A 66 3.37 -3.01 4.87
CA SER A 66 3.18 -4.21 5.67
C SER A 66 2.12 -5.14 5.07
N THR A 67 0.96 -4.60 4.70
CA THR A 67 -0.12 -5.33 4.01
C THR A 67 0.35 -5.87 2.66
N ALA A 68 1.00 -5.04 1.84
CA ALA A 68 1.51 -5.48 0.54
C ALA A 68 2.53 -6.62 0.65
N ARG A 69 3.29 -6.69 1.75
CA ARG A 69 4.31 -7.72 2.02
C ARG A 69 3.75 -8.98 2.66
N SER A 70 2.63 -8.89 3.38
CA SER A 70 1.97 -10.07 3.96
C SER A 70 1.12 -10.84 2.93
N MET A 71 0.62 -10.16 1.89
CA MET A 71 -0.24 -10.76 0.88
C MET A 71 0.54 -11.24 -0.35
N SER A 72 0.45 -12.54 -0.66
CA SER A 72 1.16 -13.17 -1.79
C SER A 72 0.73 -12.66 -3.17
N GLY A 73 -0.52 -12.22 -3.32
CA GLY A 73 -1.06 -11.60 -4.53
C GLY A 73 -0.56 -10.16 -4.78
N MET A 74 0.05 -9.54 -3.77
CA MET A 74 0.61 -8.19 -3.84
C MET A 74 2.13 -8.27 -4.06
N CYS A 75 2.94 -7.76 -3.12
CA CYS A 75 4.39 -7.90 -3.15
C CYS A 75 4.85 -9.24 -2.54
N GLY A 76 4.12 -9.77 -1.55
CA GLY A 76 4.52 -10.94 -0.78
C GLY A 76 5.84 -10.76 -0.03
N ILE A 77 6.25 -11.78 0.72
CA ILE A 77 7.47 -11.74 1.55
C ILE A 77 8.77 -11.66 0.72
N ASP A 78 8.74 -12.08 -0.54
CA ASP A 78 9.90 -12.02 -1.45
C ASP A 78 10.01 -10.70 -2.22
N GLY A 79 8.95 -9.88 -2.18
CA GLY A 79 8.96 -8.55 -2.78
C GLY A 79 8.98 -8.66 -4.29
N LYS A 80 8.00 -9.41 -4.80
CA LYS A 80 7.88 -9.77 -6.22
C LYS A 80 7.81 -8.53 -7.12
N ARG A 81 7.19 -7.46 -6.64
CA ARG A 81 7.06 -6.17 -7.33
C ARG A 81 7.97 -5.07 -6.77
N TYR A 82 9.08 -5.47 -6.14
CA TYR A 82 10.06 -4.52 -5.63
C TYR A 82 10.89 -3.95 -6.78
N GLU A 83 10.97 -2.62 -6.84
CA GLU A 83 11.85 -1.90 -7.75
C GLU A 83 12.78 -1.00 -6.94
N GLN A 84 14.09 -1.21 -7.08
CA GLN A 84 15.12 -0.43 -6.39
C GLN A 84 15.06 1.03 -6.82
N LYS A 85 15.03 1.97 -5.87
CA LYS A 85 15.20 3.41 -6.14
C LYS A 85 16.53 3.71 -6.81
#